data_AF-A0AAD9TB82-F1
#
_entry.id   AF-A0AAD9TB82-F1
#
_cell.length_a   1.000
_cell.length_b   1.000
_cell.length_c   1.000
_cell.angle_alpha   90.00
_cell.angle_beta   90.00
_cell.angle_gamma   90.00
#
_symmetry.space_group_name_H-M   'P 1'
#
loop_
_entity.id
_entity.type
_entity.pdbx_description
1 polymer ?
#
loop_
_entity_poly.entity_id
_entity_poly.type
_entity_poly.pdbx_seq_one_letter_code
_entity_poly.pdbx_strand_id
1 'polypeptide(L)'
;MHWLVVMEGPEGDPTRDEIIDTYIKTVAQVVKSEEKARSKIYTVDTEPYYFAFGVNVFPKLAFKLAGLPRVRWVVVDAYLPLRKGCGAWKL
;
A
#
# COMPACT_ATOMS: atom_id res chain seq x y z
N MET A 1 2.27 12.09 -4.59
CA MET A 1 1.66 11.37 -5.73
C MET A 1 1.15 10.06 -5.18
N HIS A 2 -0.02 9.62 -5.62
CA HIS A 2 -0.67 8.47 -5.03
C HIS A 2 -0.41 7.23 -5.87
N TRP A 3 -0.04 6.15 -5.19
CA TRP A 3 0.32 4.88 -5.81
C TRP A 3 -0.46 3.77 -5.14
N LEU A 4 -1.00 2.87 -5.96
CA LEU A 4 -1.56 1.61 -5.50
C LEU A 4 -0.47 0.55 -5.66
N VAL A 5 -0.08 -0.05 -4.54
CA VAL A 5 0.89 -1.15 -4.49
C VAL A 5 0.13 -2.44 -4.27
N VAL A 6 0.27 -3.38 -5.21
CA VAL A 6 -0.29 -4.72 -5.12
C VAL A 6 0.83 -5.66 -4.71
N MET A 7 0.62 -6.37 -3.60
CA MET A 7 1.53 -7.37 -3.09
C MET A 7 1.01 -8.78 -3.37
N GLU A 8 1.94 -9.73 -3.31
CA GLU A 8 1.59 -11.15 -3.25
C GLU A 8 0.88 -11.47 -1.94
N GLY A 9 0.03 -12.51 -2.00
CA GLY A 9 -0.63 -13.03 -0.81
C GLY A 9 0.38 -13.41 0.26
N PRO A 10 0.05 -13.21 1.53
CA PRO A 10 0.93 -13.63 2.61
C PRO A 10 0.98 -15.16 2.69
N GLU A 11 2.07 -15.66 3.25
CA GLU A 11 2.21 -17.08 3.54
C GLU A 11 1.42 -17.43 4.81
N GLY A 12 0.67 -18.53 4.77
CA GLY A 12 -0.16 -18.98 5.89
C GLY A 12 -1.47 -18.19 6.02
N ASP A 13 -1.96 -18.08 7.25
CA ASP A 13 -3.20 -17.38 7.60
C ASP A 13 -2.88 -16.25 8.59
N PRO A 14 -2.19 -15.18 8.15
CA PRO A 14 -1.87 -14.09 9.04
C PRO A 14 -3.11 -13.25 9.35
N THR A 15 -3.07 -12.63 10.52
CA THR A 15 -4.06 -11.66 10.93
C THR A 15 -3.98 -10.39 10.08
N ARG A 16 -5.08 -9.63 10.07
CA ARG A 16 -5.15 -8.33 9.40
C ARG A 16 -4.01 -7.39 9.84
N ASP A 17 -3.67 -7.39 11.12
CA ASP A 17 -2.63 -6.51 11.67
C ASP A 17 -1.23 -6.91 11.22
N GLU A 18 -0.94 -8.22 11.09
CA GLU A 18 0.33 -8.71 10.54
C GLU A 18 0.51 -8.37 9.06
N ILE A 19 -0.59 -8.40 8.30
CA ILE A 19 -0.60 -7.95 6.90
C ILE A 19 -0.28 -6.45 6.83
N ILE A 20 -0.95 -5.64 7.66
CA ILE A 20 -0.71 -4.19 7.72
C ILE A 20 0.74 -3.88 8.13
N ASP A 21 1.28 -4.60 9.11
CA ASP A 21 2.66 -4.47 9.55
C ASP A 21 3.66 -4.81 8.43
N THR A 22 3.35 -5.82 7.61
CA THR A 22 4.13 -6.17 6.42
C THR A 22 4.16 -5.02 5.40
N TYR A 23 3.03 -4.35 5.17
CA TYR A 23 2.96 -3.18 4.29
C TYR A 23 3.79 -2.02 4.83
N ILE A 24 3.68 -1.73 6.14
CA ILE A 24 4.46 -0.69 6.81
C ILE A 24 5.95 -0.97 6.67
N LYS A 25 6.40 -2.20 6.94
CA LYS A 25 7.79 -2.63 6.81
C LYS A 25 8.29 -2.50 5.37
N THR A 26 7.47 -2.87 4.39
CA THR A 26 7.81 -2.74 2.96
C THR A 26 8.05 -1.27 2.58
N VAL A 27 7.16 -0.37 3.00
CA VAL A 27 7.33 1.07 2.76
C VAL A 27 8.51 1.61 3.56
N ALA A 28 8.71 1.15 4.80
CA ALA A 28 9.81 1.56 5.65
C ALA A 28 11.19 1.26 5.04
N GLN A 29 11.34 0.20 4.24
CA GLN A 29 12.58 -0.08 3.51
C GLN A 29 12.98 1.05 2.56
N VAL A 30 12.01 1.72 1.92
CA VAL A 30 12.29 2.82 0.97
C VAL A 30 12.36 4.19 1.66
N VAL A 31 11.53 4.45 2.68
CA VAL A 31 11.53 5.73 3.42
C VAL A 31 12.50 5.75 4.62
N LYS A 32 13.09 4.61 4.97
CA LYS A 32 14.02 4.39 6.10
C LYS A 32 13.45 4.71 7.49
N SER A 33 12.12 4.71 7.64
CA SER A 33 11.44 5.03 8.89
C SER A 33 10.03 4.45 8.89
N GLU A 34 9.71 3.64 9.89
CA GLU A 34 8.38 3.03 10.04
C GLU A 34 7.30 4.06 10.40
N GLU A 35 7.63 5.03 11.25
CA GLU A 35 6.72 6.12 11.62
C GLU A 35 6.29 6.92 10.38
N LYS A 36 7.26 7.28 9.53
CA LYS A 36 6.97 7.95 8.26
C LYS A 36 6.20 7.04 7.31
N ALA A 37 6.55 5.75 7.25
CA ALA A 37 5.86 4.78 6.40
C ALA A 37 4.36 4.69 6.75
N ARG A 38 4.03 4.57 8.05
CA ARG A 38 2.65 4.57 8.55
C ARG A 38 1.87 5.81 8.12
N SER A 39 2.48 6.99 8.22
CA SER A 39 1.85 8.24 7.80
C SER A 39 1.66 8.37 6.27
N LYS A 40 2.48 7.67 5.47
CA LYS A 40 2.36 7.71 4.00
C LYS A 40 1.29 6.79 3.44
N ILE A 41 0.98 5.70 4.14
CA ILE A 41 -0.08 4.78 3.76
C ILE A 41 -1.42 5.43 4.14
N TYR A 42 -2.34 5.54 3.19
CA TYR A 42 -3.66 6.16 3.42
C TYR A 42 -4.82 5.18 3.26
N THR A 43 -4.60 4.07 2.55
CA THR A 43 -5.57 2.97 2.40
C THR A 43 -4.85 1.64 2.49
N VAL A 44 -5.54 0.66 3.07
CA VAL A 44 -5.09 -0.73 3.11
C VAL A 44 -6.26 -1.62 2.72
N ASP A 45 -6.00 -2.53 1.79
CA ASP A 45 -6.91 -3.58 1.36
C ASP A 45 -6.29 -4.91 1.81
N THR A 46 -7.01 -5.56 2.71
CA THR A 46 -6.65 -6.85 3.30
C THR A 46 -7.72 -7.88 2.98
N GLU A 47 -8.43 -7.69 1.86
CA GLU A 47 -9.41 -8.67 1.41
C GLU A 47 -8.67 -9.95 1.00
N PRO A 48 -9.25 -11.13 1.24
CA PRO A 48 -8.58 -12.41 1.00
C PRO A 48 -8.13 -12.61 -0.47
N TYR A 49 -8.72 -11.84 -1.40
CA TYR A 49 -8.41 -11.90 -2.82
C TYR A 49 -7.51 -10.76 -3.31
N TYR A 50 -7.34 -9.68 -2.54
CA TYR A 50 -6.60 -8.48 -2.94
C TYR A 50 -5.75 -7.93 -1.78
N PHE A 51 -4.44 -8.16 -1.88
CA PHE A 51 -3.45 -7.62 -0.96
C PHE A 51 -2.85 -6.36 -1.57
N ALA A 52 -3.45 -5.21 -1.26
CA ALA A 52 -3.01 -3.94 -1.82
C ALA A 52 -3.03 -2.83 -0.78
N PHE A 53 -2.24 -1.79 -1.01
CA PHE A 53 -2.28 -0.60 -0.19
C PHE A 53 -1.98 0.65 -1.01
N GLY A 54 -2.61 1.76 -0.61
CA GLY A 54 -2.39 3.07 -1.18
C GLY A 54 -1.33 3.83 -0.41
N VAL A 55 -0.33 4.35 -1.10
CA VAL A 55 0.80 5.07 -0.51
C VAL A 55 1.09 6.39 -1.21
N ASN A 56 1.39 7.44 -0.43
CA ASN A 56 1.73 8.75 -0.95
C ASN A 56 3.24 9.02 -0.88
N VAL A 57 3.93 8.75 -1.99
CA VAL A 57 5.40 8.93 -2.12
C VAL A 57 5.78 9.58 -3.45
N PHE A 58 7.01 10.06 -3.54
CA PHE A 58 7.57 10.58 -4.78
C PHE A 58 7.82 9.45 -5.79
N PRO A 59 7.75 9.71 -7.12
CA PRO A 59 7.94 8.70 -8.16
C PRO A 59 9.23 7.88 -8.02
N LYS A 60 10.34 8.53 -7.62
CA LYS A 60 11.62 7.86 -7.37
C LYS A 60 11.57 6.78 -6.29
N LEU A 61 10.70 6.94 -5.28
CA LEU A 61 10.50 5.95 -4.21
C LEU A 61 9.53 4.85 -4.64
N ALA A 62 8.49 5.20 -5.42
CA ALA A 62 7.58 4.23 -6.01
C ALA A 62 8.31 3.25 -6.93
N PHE A 63 9.27 3.72 -7.73
CA PHE A 63 10.11 2.86 -8.55
C PHE A 63 10.96 1.89 -7.70
N LYS A 64 11.44 2.33 -6.53
CA LYS A 64 12.15 1.43 -5.60
C LYS A 64 11.23 0.39 -4.98
N LEU A 65 9.98 0.75 -4.65
CA LEU A 65 8.98 -0.19 -4.16
C LEU A 65 8.68 -1.29 -5.18
N ALA A 66 8.60 -0.93 -6.47
CA ALA A 66 8.37 -1.90 -7.55
C ALA A 66 9.49 -2.95 -7.69
N GLY A 67 10.68 -2.66 -7.17
CA GLY A 67 11.81 -3.59 -7.14
C GLY A 67 11.92 -4.42 -5.85
N LEU A 68 11.01 -4.25 -4.90
CA LEU A 68 11.04 -5.02 -3.64
C LEU A 68 10.45 -6.42 -3.84
N PRO A 69 10.96 -7.42 -3.09
CA PRO A 69 10.37 -8.75 -3.10
C PRO A 69 8.92 -8.69 -2.66
N ARG A 70 8.07 -9.56 -3.24
CA ARG A 70 6.62 -9.68 -2.98
C ARG A 70 5.78 -8.50 -3.47
N VAL A 71 6.37 -7.44 -4.02
CA VAL A 71 5.62 -6.38 -4.71
C VAL A 71 5.39 -6.83 -6.16
N ARG A 72 4.12 -7.05 -6.53
CA ARG A 72 3.75 -7.51 -7.86
C ARG A 72 3.56 -6.36 -8.83
N TRP A 73 2.87 -5.31 -8.40
CA TRP A 73 2.58 -4.15 -9.24
C TRP A 73 2.62 -2.87 -8.43
N VAL A 74 3.14 -1.80 -9.04
CA VAL A 74 3.02 -0.43 -8.54
C VAL A 74 2.41 0.39 -9.65
N VAL A 75 1.16 0.81 -9.47
CA VAL A 75 0.42 1.59 -10.44
C VAL A 75 0.03 2.94 -9.86
N VAL A 76 -0.12 3.95 -10.70
CA VAL A 76 -0.66 5.24 -10.24
C VAL A 76 -2.07 4.99 -9.73
N ASP A 77 -2.38 5.47 -8.52
CA ASP A 77 -3.73 5.31 -7.98
C ASP A 77 -4.68 6.24 -8.74
N ALA A 78 -5.44 5.65 -9.66
CA ALA A 78 -6.41 6.34 -10.50
C ALA A 78 -7.79 6.49 -9.86
N TYR A 79 -8.04 5.91 -8.67
CA TYR A 79 -9.36 5.89 -8.02
C TYR A 79 -9.54 6.98 -6.95
N LEU A 80 -8.46 7.65 -6.55
CA LEU A 80 -8.53 8.81 -5.63
C LEU A 80 -9.45 9.96 -6.08
N PRO A 81 -9.53 10.32 -7.38
CA PRO A 81 -10.46 11.35 -7.86
C PRO A 81 -11.93 10.91 -7.74
N LEU A 82 -12.21 9.61 -7.90
CA LEU A 82 -13.57 9.07 -7.85
C LEU A 82 -14.13 9.00 -6.42
N ARG A 83 -13.27 8.71 -5.42
CA ARG A 83 -13.66 8.71 -3.99
C ARG A 83 -14.03 10.10 -3.46
N LYS A 84 -13.65 11.18 -4.16
CA LYS A 84 -14.06 12.55 -3.79
C LYS A 84 -15.41 12.98 -4.37
N GLY A 85 -16.01 12.22 -5.29
CA GLY A 85 -17.20 12.63 -6.03
C GLY A 85 -18.45 11.77 -5.82
N CYS A 86 -18.32 10.45 -5.63
CA CYS A 86 -19.49 9.58 -5.47
C CYS A 86 -19.24 8.47 -4.44
N GLY A 87 -19.95 8.55 -3.31
CA GLY A 87 -20.44 7.36 -2.59
C GLY A 87 -19.44 6.42 -1.92
N ALA A 88 -18.21 6.83 -1.61
CA ALA A 88 -17.34 6.02 -0.76
C ALA A 88 -17.73 6.21 0.70
N TRP A 89 -18.42 5.23 1.27
CA TRP A 89 -18.78 5.17 2.70
C TRP A 89 -17.58 5.54 3.56
N LYS A 90 -17.73 6.66 4.27
CA LYS A 90 -16.91 7.03 5.41
C LYS A 90 -17.43 6.19 6.57
N LEU A 91 -16.54 5.47 7.26
CA LEU A 91 -16.85 4.90 8.57
C LEU A 91 -17.33 6.02 9.52
#